data_AF-A0A9W6I2Y3-F1
#
_entry.id   AF-A0A9W6I2Y3-F1
#
_cell.length_a   1.000
_cell.length_b   1.000
_cell.length_c   1.000
_cell.angle_alpha   90.00
_cell.angle_beta   90.00
_cell.angle_gamma   90.00
#
_symmetry.space_group_name_H-M   'P 1'
#
loop_
_entity.id
_entity.type
_entity.pdbx_description
1 polymer ?
#
loop_
_entity_poly.entity_id
_entity_poly.type
_entity_poly.pdbx_seq_one_letter_code
_entity_poly.pdbx_strand_id
1 'polypeptide(L)'
;MRMTFGKRAALSVVAAGSLLIAPAAAHAATDAATDAAAGAAVPVSCAGMVNPVNATGVSTVKSTPMPGRTLELRTGQINGVQYAWTRVQNSQNGDQIWIDISGDGGTTWRQCDLRTIGTGRNYGNALKTVNSSLVCMRAGARPAGVGSSYLTDWWC
;
A
#
# COMPACT_ATOMS: atom_id res chain seq x y z
N MET A 1 -12.94 -31.07 -34.17
CA MET A 1 -11.52 -31.36 -33.87
C MET A 1 -11.50 -31.79 -32.40
N ARG A 2 -11.53 -33.08 -31.98
CA ARG A 2 -10.64 -34.23 -32.26
C ARG A 2 -9.17 -33.77 -32.09
N MET A 3 -8.31 -34.27 -31.18
CA MET A 3 -8.31 -35.45 -30.31
C MET A 3 -7.36 -35.24 -29.11
N THR A 4 -7.61 -36.01 -28.05
CA THR A 4 -6.71 -36.46 -26.96
C THR A 4 -5.42 -37.14 -27.47
N PHE A 5 -4.55 -37.55 -26.54
CA PHE A 5 -3.33 -38.40 -26.61
C PHE A 5 -2.01 -37.61 -26.45
N GLY A 6 -1.04 -38.02 -25.63
CA GLY A 6 -0.90 -39.24 -24.82
C GLY A 6 0.46 -39.25 -24.10
N LYS A 7 0.47 -39.84 -22.90
CA LYS A 7 1.69 -40.21 -22.14
C LYS A 7 2.52 -41.27 -22.87
N ARG A 8 3.83 -41.29 -22.56
CA ARG A 8 4.86 -42.37 -22.60
C ARG A 8 6.12 -41.82 -23.28
N ALA A 9 7.34 -42.00 -22.79
CA ALA A 9 7.91 -43.16 -22.12
C ALA A 9 9.05 -42.78 -21.17
N ALA A 10 9.28 -43.64 -20.17
CA ALA A 10 10.46 -43.67 -19.33
C ALA A 10 11.55 -44.55 -19.99
N LEU A 11 12.82 -44.24 -19.75
CA LEU A 11 13.87 -45.26 -19.66
C LEU A 11 15.08 -44.74 -18.86
N SER A 12 15.40 -45.45 -17.77
CA SER A 12 16.61 -45.28 -16.96
C SER A 12 17.80 -46.00 -17.59
N VAL A 13 19.01 -45.43 -17.47
CA VAL A 13 20.28 -46.17 -17.45
C VAL A 13 21.12 -45.63 -16.29
N VAL A 14 21.54 -46.55 -15.43
CA VAL A 14 22.53 -46.39 -14.36
C VAL A 14 23.84 -46.96 -14.87
N ALA A 15 24.97 -46.27 -14.71
CA ALA A 15 26.29 -46.90 -14.52
C ALA A 15 27.34 -45.89 -14.04
N ALA A 16 28.08 -46.30 -13.01
CA ALA A 16 29.15 -45.59 -12.33
C ALA A 16 30.43 -45.45 -13.18
N GLY A 17 31.22 -44.40 -12.93
CA GLY A 17 32.54 -44.21 -13.52
C GLY A 17 33.40 -43.22 -12.72
N SER A 18 34.61 -43.64 -12.40
CA SER A 18 35.52 -43.16 -11.34
C SER A 18 36.13 -41.74 -11.47
N LEU A 19 36.27 -41.13 -10.28
CA LEU A 19 37.31 -40.24 -9.75
C LEU A 19 38.39 -39.65 -10.70
N LEU A 20 38.37 -38.31 -10.87
CA LEU A 20 39.55 -37.50 -11.14
C LEU A 20 39.51 -36.23 -10.26
N ILE A 21 40.65 -35.95 -9.64
CA ILE A 21 40.92 -34.85 -8.70
C ILE A 21 41.30 -33.59 -9.49
N ALA A 22 40.64 -32.45 -9.22
CA ALA A 22 41.18 -31.11 -9.45
C ALA A 22 40.54 -30.09 -8.48
N PRO A 23 41.32 -29.17 -7.88
CA PRO A 23 40.82 -28.20 -6.91
C PRO A 23 40.26 -26.97 -7.65
N ALA A 24 38.96 -26.71 -7.52
CA ALA A 24 38.37 -25.47 -8.00
C ALA A 24 37.83 -24.69 -6.81
N ALA A 25 38.46 -23.54 -6.59
CA ALA A 25 38.24 -22.55 -5.56
C ALA A 25 36.80 -22.49 -5.01
N ALA A 26 36.69 -22.70 -3.70
CA ALA A 26 35.54 -22.28 -2.91
C ALA A 26 35.36 -20.76 -3.10
N HIS A 27 34.46 -20.38 -3.99
CA HIS A 27 33.88 -19.04 -3.95
C HIS A 27 32.90 -19.05 -2.78
N ALA A 28 33.44 -18.80 -1.58
CA ALA A 28 32.63 -18.36 -0.46
C ALA A 28 32.04 -17.01 -0.84
N ALA A 29 30.87 -17.03 -1.49
CA ALA A 29 30.01 -15.87 -1.55
C ALA A 29 29.54 -15.62 -0.12
N THR A 30 30.28 -14.80 0.62
CA THR A 30 29.73 -14.12 1.78
C THR A 30 28.66 -13.18 1.25
N ASP A 31 27.43 -13.64 1.17
CA ASP A 31 26.27 -12.77 1.15
C ASP A 31 26.28 -12.04 2.49
N ALA A 32 26.94 -10.89 2.52
CA ALA A 32 26.70 -9.88 3.52
C ALA A 32 25.27 -9.38 3.28
N ALA A 33 24.30 -10.13 3.80
CA ALA A 33 22.99 -9.59 4.10
C ALA A 33 23.24 -8.45 5.09
N THR A 34 23.36 -7.24 4.56
CA THR A 34 23.07 -6.05 5.35
C THR A 34 21.61 -6.17 5.72
N ASP A 35 21.35 -6.81 6.86
CA ASP A 35 20.15 -6.58 7.65
C ASP A 35 20.14 -5.07 7.89
N ALA A 36 19.43 -4.35 7.01
CA ALA A 36 19.16 -2.95 7.22
C ALA A 36 18.48 -2.90 8.57
N ALA A 37 19.19 -2.37 9.58
CA ALA A 37 18.65 -2.20 10.91
C ALA A 37 17.30 -1.51 10.74
N ALA A 38 16.22 -2.26 10.92
CA ALA A 38 14.88 -1.74 10.80
C ALA A 38 14.80 -0.60 11.80
N GLY A 39 14.79 0.64 11.30
CA GLY A 39 14.60 1.81 12.14
C GLY A 39 13.36 1.55 12.98
N ALA A 40 13.47 1.77 14.29
CA ALA A 40 12.38 1.45 15.21
C ALA A 40 11.07 2.09 14.72
N ALA A 41 10.07 1.26 14.43
CA ALA A 41 8.79 1.72 13.91
C ALA A 41 8.09 2.61 14.94
N VAL A 42 7.42 3.66 14.45
CA VAL A 42 6.53 4.50 15.25
C VAL A 42 5.17 3.80 15.37
N PRO A 43 4.61 3.65 16.57
CA PRO A 43 3.26 3.09 16.71
C PRO A 43 2.23 3.98 15.99
N VAL A 44 1.45 3.40 15.08
CA VAL A 44 0.35 4.07 14.38
C VAL A 44 -0.99 3.40 14.67
N SER A 45 -2.04 4.21 14.79
CA SER A 45 -3.39 3.79 15.17
C SER A 45 -4.44 4.51 14.34
N CYS A 46 -5.60 3.86 14.11
CA CYS A 46 -6.78 4.47 13.52
C CYS A 46 -7.72 5.11 14.57
N ALA A 47 -7.33 5.12 15.84
CA ALA A 47 -8.16 5.66 16.91
C ALA A 47 -8.26 7.20 16.84
N GLY A 48 -9.39 7.76 17.30
CA GLY A 48 -9.56 9.21 17.43
C GLY A 48 -9.72 9.97 16.11
N MET A 49 -10.12 9.29 15.03
CA MET A 49 -10.43 9.97 13.77
C MET A 49 -11.67 10.88 13.91
N VAL A 50 -11.62 12.06 13.29
CA VAL A 50 -12.63 13.11 13.44
C VAL A 50 -13.23 13.52 12.10
N ASN A 51 -14.39 14.18 12.09
CA ASN A 51 -14.94 14.74 10.87
C ASN A 51 -14.14 15.99 10.44
N PRO A 52 -13.54 16.04 9.22
CA PRO A 52 -12.72 17.18 8.78
C PRO A 52 -13.52 18.41 8.35
N VAL A 53 -14.84 18.46 8.54
CA VAL A 53 -15.71 19.56 8.07
C VAL A 53 -15.27 20.94 8.54
N ASN A 54 -14.67 21.05 9.73
CA ASN A 54 -14.18 22.31 10.29
C ASN A 54 -12.67 22.52 10.08
N ALA A 55 -12.03 21.74 9.22
CA ALA A 55 -10.60 21.88 8.96
C ALA A 55 -10.28 23.19 8.25
N THR A 56 -9.21 23.87 8.68
CA THR A 56 -8.69 25.09 8.06
C THR A 56 -7.35 24.82 7.38
N GLY A 57 -6.87 25.76 6.55
CA GLY A 57 -5.58 25.63 5.85
C GLY A 57 -5.52 24.39 4.95
N VAL A 58 -6.65 24.03 4.34
CA VAL A 58 -6.78 22.73 3.69
C VAL A 58 -6.04 22.70 2.35
N SER A 59 -5.24 21.67 2.14
CA SER A 59 -4.49 21.45 0.90
C SER A 59 -4.58 20.00 0.43
N THR A 60 -4.30 19.76 -0.86
CA THR A 60 -4.11 18.42 -1.41
C THR A 60 -2.61 18.17 -1.50
N VAL A 61 -2.10 17.19 -0.75
CA VAL A 61 -0.66 16.87 -0.72
C VAL A 61 -0.28 15.80 -1.73
N LYS A 62 -1.22 14.92 -2.07
CA LYS A 62 -1.07 13.89 -3.10
C LYS A 62 -2.39 13.64 -3.82
N SER A 63 -2.32 13.26 -5.09
CA SER A 63 -3.50 12.90 -5.88
C SER A 63 -3.20 11.81 -6.90
N THR A 64 -4.21 11.02 -7.23
CA THR A 64 -4.15 9.98 -8.28
C THR A 64 -5.40 10.08 -9.16
N PRO A 65 -5.26 10.11 -10.49
CA PRO A 65 -6.40 10.03 -11.39
C PRO A 65 -7.04 8.65 -11.34
N MET A 66 -8.36 8.61 -11.40
CA MET A 66 -9.17 7.38 -11.49
C MET A 66 -10.20 7.55 -12.62
N PRO A 67 -10.83 6.48 -13.11
CA PRO A 67 -11.89 6.58 -14.12
C PRO A 67 -13.00 7.58 -13.71
N GLY A 68 -13.03 8.74 -14.37
CA GLY A 68 -14.01 9.81 -14.17
C GLY A 68 -13.91 10.57 -12.84
N ARG A 69 -12.85 10.37 -12.05
CA ARG A 69 -12.71 10.86 -10.67
C ARG A 69 -11.26 11.23 -10.36
N THR A 70 -11.04 11.95 -9.27
CA THR A 70 -9.69 12.20 -8.74
C THR A 70 -9.63 11.82 -7.28
N LEU A 71 -8.72 10.92 -6.92
CA LEU A 71 -8.41 10.58 -5.54
C LEU A 71 -7.43 11.61 -4.97
N GLU A 72 -7.71 12.12 -3.78
CA GLU A 72 -6.88 13.11 -3.10
C GLU A 72 -6.59 12.68 -1.67
N LEU A 73 -5.31 12.77 -1.29
CA LEU A 73 -4.91 12.87 0.11
C LEU A 73 -4.89 14.35 0.49
N ARG A 74 -5.78 14.72 1.41
CA ARG A 74 -5.95 16.09 1.89
C ARG A 74 -5.33 16.23 3.27
N THR A 75 -4.79 17.40 3.55
CA THR A 75 -4.33 17.78 4.90
C THR A 75 -4.97 19.11 5.31
N GLY A 76 -5.07 19.33 6.62
CA GLY A 76 -5.58 20.56 7.20
C GLY A 76 -5.44 20.59 8.71
N GLN A 77 -5.82 21.70 9.32
CA GLN A 77 -5.73 21.92 10.76
C GLN A 77 -7.12 21.85 11.40
N ILE A 78 -7.26 21.11 12.50
CA ILE A 78 -8.47 21.06 13.32
C ILE A 78 -8.02 21.37 14.75
N ASN A 79 -8.50 22.48 15.32
CA ASN A 79 -8.11 22.95 16.67
C ASN A 79 -6.58 23.05 16.85
N GLY A 80 -5.86 23.53 15.82
CA GLY A 80 -4.40 23.69 15.86
C GLY A 80 -3.59 22.39 15.69
N VAL A 81 -4.26 21.26 15.43
CA VAL A 81 -3.61 19.97 15.18
C VAL A 81 -3.79 19.58 13.73
N GLN A 82 -2.73 19.05 13.10
CA GLN A 82 -2.76 18.64 11.71
C GLN A 82 -3.40 17.25 11.56
N TYR A 83 -4.27 17.12 10.56
CA TYR A 83 -4.93 15.89 10.17
C TYR A 83 -4.80 15.66 8.66
N ALA A 84 -4.88 14.40 8.26
CA ALA A 84 -4.99 13.99 6.87
C ALA A 84 -6.25 13.14 6.64
N TRP A 85 -6.87 13.25 5.46
CA TRP A 85 -8.04 12.46 5.08
C TRP A 85 -8.11 12.23 3.58
N THR A 86 -8.85 11.20 3.20
CA THR A 86 -9.14 10.89 1.81
C THR A 86 -10.33 11.70 1.30
N ARG A 87 -10.23 12.26 0.10
CA ARG A 87 -11.35 12.84 -0.66
C ARG A 87 -11.35 12.28 -2.08
N VAL A 88 -12.53 12.09 -2.65
CA VAL A 88 -12.70 11.79 -4.08
C VAL A 88 -13.46 12.94 -4.73
N GLN A 89 -12.84 13.60 -5.70
CA GLN A 89 -13.54 14.55 -6.57
C GLN A 89 -14.41 13.79 -7.57
N ASN A 90 -15.61 14.32 -7.84
CA ASN A 90 -16.61 13.68 -8.70
C ASN A 90 -17.00 12.26 -8.24
N SER A 91 -16.95 12.02 -6.92
CA SER A 91 -17.32 10.74 -6.35
C SER A 91 -18.75 10.33 -6.70
N GLN A 92 -18.97 9.03 -6.83
CA GLN A 92 -20.28 8.45 -7.03
C GLN A 92 -20.71 7.65 -5.79
N ASN A 93 -22.03 7.52 -5.61
CA ASN A 93 -22.57 6.63 -4.59
C ASN A 93 -22.05 5.20 -4.83
N GLY A 94 -21.61 4.54 -3.77
CA GLY A 94 -21.03 3.20 -3.84
C GLY A 94 -19.51 3.17 -3.99
N ASP A 95 -18.86 4.30 -4.30
CA ASP A 95 -17.39 4.37 -4.26
C ASP A 95 -16.93 4.07 -2.84
N GLN A 96 -15.85 3.32 -2.67
CA GLN A 96 -15.23 3.11 -1.37
C GLN A 96 -13.97 3.94 -1.23
N ILE A 97 -13.74 4.46 -0.03
CA ILE A 97 -12.56 5.25 0.30
C ILE A 97 -12.00 4.80 1.65
N TRP A 98 -10.71 4.98 1.84
CA TRP A 98 -9.98 4.75 3.09
C TRP A 98 -8.72 5.61 3.12
N ILE A 99 -8.09 5.70 4.28
CA ILE A 99 -6.74 6.26 4.43
C ILE A 99 -5.83 5.17 5.00
N ASP A 100 -4.67 4.96 4.39
CA ASP A 100 -3.64 4.08 4.94
C ASP A 100 -2.63 4.91 5.72
N ILE A 101 -2.16 4.38 6.85
CA ILE A 101 -1.07 4.94 7.65
C ILE A 101 0.01 3.88 7.86
N SER A 102 1.26 4.29 7.76
CA SER A 102 2.44 3.50 8.08
C SER A 102 3.23 4.20 9.19
N GLY A 103 3.88 3.41 10.04
CA GLY A 103 4.80 3.89 11.08
C GLY A 103 6.26 3.47 10.85
N ASP A 104 6.55 2.80 9.74
CA ASP A 104 7.83 2.18 9.43
C ASP A 104 8.34 2.60 8.03
N GLY A 105 8.08 3.86 7.67
CA GLY A 105 8.53 4.44 6.40
C GLY A 105 7.82 3.85 5.18
N GLY A 106 6.60 3.32 5.36
CA GLY A 106 5.79 2.75 4.30
C GLY A 106 6.06 1.28 3.99
N THR A 107 6.80 0.58 4.86
CA THR A 107 7.06 -0.86 4.73
C THR A 107 5.80 -1.68 5.01
N THR A 108 5.09 -1.34 6.08
CA THR A 108 3.78 -1.91 6.42
C THR A 108 2.71 -0.82 6.51
N TRP A 109 1.47 -1.20 6.21
CA TRP A 109 0.35 -0.28 6.12
C TRP A 109 -0.84 -0.77 6.93
N ARG A 110 -1.42 0.14 7.70
CA ARG A 110 -2.71 -0.04 8.37
C ARG A 110 -3.77 0.74 7.61
N GLN A 111 -4.80 0.04 7.15
CA GLN A 111 -5.96 0.67 6.57
C GLN A 111 -6.89 1.21 7.68
N CYS A 112 -7.27 2.47 7.54
CA CYS A 112 -8.19 3.16 8.43
C CYS A 112 -9.37 3.71 7.63
N ASP A 113 -10.53 3.80 8.29
CA ASP A 113 -11.71 4.49 7.75
C ASP A 113 -12.23 3.96 6.41
N LEU A 114 -12.11 2.65 6.15
CA LEU A 114 -12.77 2.05 5.00
C LEU A 114 -14.28 2.29 5.09
N ARG A 115 -14.82 2.99 4.09
CA ARG A 115 -16.25 3.29 4.01
C ARG A 115 -16.73 3.43 2.58
N THR A 116 -18.03 3.24 2.43
CA THR A 116 -18.75 3.49 1.18
C THR A 116 -19.29 4.92 1.18
N ILE A 117 -19.01 5.65 0.10
CA ILE A 117 -19.54 6.98 -0.19
C ILE A 117 -21.04 6.86 -0.49
N GLY A 118 -21.81 7.68 0.21
CA GLY A 118 -23.23 7.91 -0.07
C GLY A 118 -23.48 9.35 -0.51
N THR A 119 -24.74 9.75 -0.51
CA THR A 119 -25.14 11.10 -0.91
C THR A 119 -24.57 12.15 0.04
N GLY A 120 -24.02 13.23 -0.54
CA GLY A 120 -23.61 14.42 0.20
C GLY A 120 -22.25 14.35 0.92
N ARG A 121 -21.50 13.25 0.82
CA ARG A 121 -20.17 13.14 1.44
C ARG A 121 -19.17 12.41 0.56
N ASN A 122 -18.18 13.13 0.06
CA ASN A 122 -17.14 12.61 -0.82
C ASN A 122 -15.76 12.45 -0.14
N TYR A 123 -15.72 12.37 1.19
CA TYR A 123 -14.49 12.34 1.98
C TYR A 123 -14.61 11.49 3.27
N GLY A 124 -13.47 11.00 3.74
CA GLY A 124 -13.32 10.19 4.95
C GLY A 124 -13.34 11.00 6.25
N ASN A 125 -13.14 10.33 7.37
CA ASN A 125 -12.72 10.98 8.61
C ASN A 125 -11.22 11.31 8.53
N ALA A 126 -10.83 12.34 9.26
CA ALA A 126 -9.47 12.82 9.37
C ALA A 126 -8.71 12.03 10.43
N LEU A 127 -7.55 11.51 10.05
CA LEU A 127 -6.60 10.87 10.93
C LEU A 127 -5.52 11.88 11.33
N LYS A 128 -5.21 11.95 12.62
CA LYS A 128 -4.20 12.86 13.16
C LYS A 128 -2.84 12.50 12.55
N THR A 129 -2.10 13.49 12.08
CA THR A 129 -0.73 13.28 11.60
C THR A 129 0.24 13.25 12.77
N VAL A 130 1.41 12.64 12.56
CA VAL A 130 2.49 12.58 13.55
C VAL A 130 3.72 13.22 12.93
N ASN A 131 4.43 14.06 13.69
CA ASN A 131 5.64 14.71 13.22
C ASN A 131 6.83 13.72 13.24
N SER A 132 6.87 12.83 12.26
CA SER A 132 7.93 11.83 12.09
C SER A 132 8.05 11.46 10.61
N SER A 133 9.28 11.41 10.10
CA SER A 133 9.56 10.95 8.73
C SER A 133 9.26 9.47 8.51
N LEU A 134 9.06 8.69 9.58
CA LEU A 134 8.63 7.29 9.49
C LEU A 134 7.12 7.15 9.35
N VAL A 135 6.36 8.20 9.69
CA VAL A 135 4.90 8.17 9.61
C VAL A 135 4.47 8.67 8.25
N CYS A 136 4.09 7.73 7.39
CA CYS A 136 3.63 8.00 6.04
C CYS A 136 2.14 7.72 5.90
N MET A 137 1.46 8.50 5.07
CA MET A 137 0.03 8.35 4.81
C MET A 137 -0.24 8.34 3.30
N ARG A 138 -1.27 7.62 2.88
CA ARG A 138 -1.77 7.66 1.50
C ARG A 138 -3.29 7.52 1.48
N ALA A 139 -3.92 8.13 0.48
CA ALA A 139 -5.33 7.94 0.25
C ALA A 139 -5.56 6.69 -0.60
N GLY A 140 -6.66 5.99 -0.36
CA GLY A 140 -7.10 4.89 -1.19
C GLY A 140 -8.57 4.97 -1.53
N ALA A 141 -8.91 4.49 -2.73
CA ALA A 141 -10.29 4.40 -3.19
C ALA A 141 -10.51 3.22 -4.12
N ARG A 142 -11.76 2.75 -4.15
CA ARG A 142 -12.25 1.74 -5.08
C ARG A 142 -13.56 2.24 -5.68
N PRO A 143 -13.59 2.65 -6.96
CA PRO A 143 -14.82 3.12 -7.60
C PRO A 143 -15.92 2.04 -7.58
N ALA A 144 -17.18 2.48 -7.46
CA ALA A 144 -18.34 1.59 -7.48
C ALA A 144 -18.35 0.74 -8.76
N GLY A 145 -18.61 -0.56 -8.62
CA GLY A 145 -18.65 -1.49 -9.76
C GLY A 145 -17.29 -1.78 -10.40
N VAL A 146 -16.19 -1.22 -9.88
CA VAL A 146 -14.82 -1.48 -10.33
C VAL A 146 -14.12 -2.38 -9.31
N GLY A 147 -13.46 -3.44 -9.77
CA GLY A 147 -12.72 -4.37 -8.90
C GLY A 147 -11.35 -3.85 -8.44
N SER A 148 -10.82 -2.84 -9.14
CA SER A 148 -9.50 -2.26 -8.88
C SER A 148 -9.52 -1.20 -7.80
N SER A 149 -8.52 -1.25 -6.92
CA SER A 149 -8.20 -0.18 -5.97
C SER A 149 -7.18 0.78 -6.58
N TYR A 150 -7.29 2.04 -6.20
CA TYR A 150 -6.38 3.13 -6.56
C TYR A 150 -5.81 3.72 -5.28
N LEU A 151 -4.53 4.06 -5.32
CA LEU A 151 -3.81 4.65 -4.20
C LEU A 151 -3.11 5.92 -4.67
N THR A 152 -2.98 6.90 -3.78
CA THR A 152 -1.99 7.97 -3.97
C THR A 152 -0.59 7.46 -3.68
N ASP A 153 0.41 8.18 -4.17
CA ASP A 153 1.74 8.10 -3.56
C ASP A 153 1.65 8.45 -2.07
N TRP A 154 2.66 8.01 -1.32
CA TRP A 154 2.78 8.33 0.10
C TRP A 154 3.19 9.78 0.36
N TRP A 155 2.73 10.32 1.49
CA TRP A 155 3.16 11.59 2.06
C TRP A 155 3.66 11.34 3.49
N CYS A 156 4.87 11.79 3.73
CA CYS A 156 5.58 11.93 4.99
C CYS A 156 6.33 13.29 4.88
#